data_AF-A0A8T4UJN0-F1
#
_entry.id   AF-A0A8T4UJN0-F1
#
_cell.length_a   1.000
_cell.length_b   1.000
_cell.length_c   1.000
_cell.angle_alpha   90.00
_cell.angle_beta   90.00
_cell.angle_gamma   90.00
#
_symmetry.space_group_name_H-M   'P 1'
#
loop_
_entity.id
_entity.type
_entity.pdbx_description
1 polymer ?
#
loop_
_entity_poly.entity_id
_entity_poly.type
_entity_poly.pdbx_seq_one_letter_code
_entity_poly.pdbx_strand_id
1 'polypeptide(L)' 'MFGLFARKDPVCGMKEEKGKGFEKSGKWFCSEQCSKGYEKEAKQTKHSHGCC' A
#
# COMPACT_ATOMS: atom_id res chain seq x y z
N MET A 1 -27.56 2.37 -2.67
CA MET A 1 -26.67 1.88 -1.60
C MET A 1 -25.22 2.19 -1.96
N PHE A 2 -24.63 3.25 -1.40
CA PHE A 2 -23.20 3.54 -1.58
C PHE A 2 -22.42 2.73 -0.54
N GLY A 3 -22.12 1.47 -0.90
CA GLY A 3 -21.28 0.60 -0.09
C GLY A 3 -19.91 1.24 0.04
N LEU A 4 -19.53 1.56 1.28
CA LEU A 4 -18.24 2.10 1.63
C LEU A 4 -17.15 1.20 1.03
N PHE A 5 -16.39 1.71 0.08
CA PHE A 5 -15.16 1.08 -0.38
C PHE A 5 -14.19 1.04 0.80
N ALA A 6 -14.29 -0.02 1.61
CA ALA A 6 -13.36 -0.29 2.68
C ALA A 6 -11.97 -0.40 2.05
N ARG A 7 -11.09 0.55 2.37
CA ARG A 7 -9.72 0.50 1.89
C ARG A 7 -9.06 -0.78 2.39
N LYS A 8 -8.20 -1.36 1.55
CA LYS A 8 -7.54 -2.62 1.82
C LYS A 8 -6.05 -2.40 1.64
N ASP A 9 -5.25 -2.98 2.53
CA ASP A 9 -3.81 -2.96 2.41
C ASP A 9 -3.41 -3.70 1.13
N PRO A 10 -2.66 -3.07 0.21
CA PRO A 10 -2.30 -3.68 -1.07
C PRO A 10 -1.18 -4.74 -0.94
N VAL A 11 -0.56 -4.87 0.23
CA VAL A 11 0.54 -5.81 0.51
C VAL A 11 0.01 -7.07 1.17
N CYS A 12 -0.72 -6.94 2.28
CA CYS A 12 -1.22 -8.10 3.03
C CYS A 12 -2.71 -8.41 2.76
N GLY A 13 -3.43 -7.50 2.12
CA GLY A 13 -4.86 -7.66 1.89
C GLY A 13 -5.71 -7.50 3.16
N MET A 14 -5.19 -6.88 4.21
CA MET A 14 -5.97 -6.59 5.41
C MET A 14 -6.99 -5.49 5.12
N LYS A 15 -8.22 -5.64 5.62
CA LYS A 15 -9.23 -4.58 5.53
C LYS A 15 -8.89 -3.46 6.51
N GLU A 16 -9.13 -2.22 6.09
CA GLU A 16 -9.00 -1.04 6.95
C GLU A 16 -9.91 -1.21 8.19
N GLU A 17 -9.27 -1.29 9.35
CA GLU A 17 -9.96 -1.19 10.64
C GLU A 17 -9.88 0.26 11.13
N LYS A 18 -11.03 0.86 11.49
CA LYS A 18 -11.07 2.20 12.07
C LYS A 18 -10.21 2.25 13.34
N GLY A 19 -9.15 3.05 13.32
CA GLY A 19 -8.22 3.22 14.45
C GLY A 19 -6.93 2.39 14.34
N LYS A 20 -6.74 1.63 13.26
CA LYS A 20 -5.48 0.95 12.95
C LYS A 20 -4.98 1.34 11.55
N GLY A 21 -3.68 1.24 11.35
CA GLY A 21 -3.03 1.56 10.09
C GLY A 21 -2.92 3.06 9.81
N PHE A 22 -2.34 3.39 8.66
CA PHE A 22 -2.11 4.77 8.22
C PHE A 22 -2.17 4.88 6.70
N GLU A 23 -2.49 6.06 6.20
CA GLU A 23 -2.44 6.35 4.78
C GLU A 23 -1.05 6.87 4.41
N LYS A 24 -0.45 6.33 3.34
CA LYS A 24 0.78 6.84 2.75
C LYS A 24 0.66 6.86 1.23
N SER A 25 0.91 8.01 0.61
CA SER A 25 0.82 8.20 -0.85
C SER A 25 -0.54 7.77 -1.45
N GLY A 26 -1.65 8.04 -0.75
CA GLY A 26 -3.01 7.68 -1.20
C GLY A 26 -3.37 6.20 -1.08
N LYS A 27 -2.53 5.39 -0.40
CA LYS A 27 -2.78 3.97 -0.11
C LYS A 27 -2.83 3.76 1.39
N TRP A 28 -3.78 2.94 1.86
CA TRP A 28 -3.84 2.55 3.26
C TRP A 28 -2.94 1.36 3.52
N PHE A 29 -2.18 1.41 4.60
CA PHE A 29 -1.34 0.32 5.07
C PHE A 29 -1.69 -0.05 6.51
N CYS A 30 -1.80 -1.35 6.79
CA CYS A 30 -2.10 -1.85 8.12
C CYS A 30 -0.91 -1.69 9.07
N SER A 31 0.31 -1.61 8.54
CA SER A 31 1.55 -1.59 9.32
C SER A 31 2.71 -0.96 8.54
N GLU A 32 3.73 -0.48 9.26
CA GLU A 32 4.95 0.08 8.66
C GLU A 32 5.68 -0.89 7.74
N GLN A 33 5.67 -2.19 8.07
CA GLN A 33 6.29 -3.21 7.21
C GLN A 33 5.64 -3.28 5.83
N CYS A 34 4.30 -3.18 5.78
CA CYS A 34 3.56 -3.17 4.52
C CYS A 34 3.91 -1.92 3.71
N SER A 35 3.93 -0.75 4.33
CA SER A 35 4.38 0.49 3.66
C SER A 35 5.82 0.37 3.14
N LYS A 36 6.77 -0.11 3.95
CA LYS A 36 8.19 -0.21 3.56
C LYS A 36 8.41 -1.21 2.42
N GLY A 37 7.73 -2.36 2.44
CA GLY A 37 7.77 -3.34 1.36
C GLY A 37 7.22 -2.75 0.06
N TYR A 38 6.06 -2.09 0.15
CA TYR A 38 5.42 -1.45 -0.99
C TYR A 38 6.29 -0.34 -1.61
N GLU A 39 6.90 0.51 -0.78
CA GLU A 39 7.81 1.57 -1.25
C GLU A 39 9.10 1.01 -1.86
N LYS A 40 9.63 -0.10 -1.34
CA LYS A 40 10.80 -0.76 -1.91
C LYS A 40 10.50 -1.30 -3.31
N GLU A 41 9.37 -1.97 -3.50
CA GLU A 41 8.96 -2.44 -4.82
C GLU A 41 8.67 -1.28 -5.78
N ALA A 42 7.92 -0.26 -5.33
CA ALA A 42 7.61 0.92 -6.14
C ALA A 42 8.85 1.76 -6.52
N LYS A 43 9.93 1.71 -5.72
CA LYS A 43 11.21 2.33 -6.09
C LYS A 43 12.02 1.47 -7.04
N GLN A 44 11.95 0.14 -6.95
CA GLN A 44 12.68 -0.75 -7.86
C GLN A 44 12.14 -0.65 -9.29
N THR A 45 10.84 -0.45 -9.50
CA THR A 45 10.28 -0.26 -10.84
C THR A 45 10.69 1.05 -11.51
N LYS A 46 11.31 2.01 -10.79
CA LYS A 46 11.84 3.25 -11.38
C LYS A 46 13.29 3.13 -11.83
N HIS A 47 13.98 2.04 -11.51
CA HIS A 47 15.41 1.87 -11.82
C HIS A 47 15.72 0.68 -12.74
N SER A 48 14.70 0.10 -13.35
CA SER A 48 14.82 -1.04 -14.28
C SER A 48 14.14 -0.76 -15.62
N HIS A 49 14.52 0.34 -16.27
CA HIS A 49 14.39 0.49 -17.73
C HIS A 49 15.70 1.08 -18.27
N GLY A 50 16.76 0.28 -18.13
CA GLY A 50 18.10 0.57 -18.60
C GLY A 50 18.86 -0.73 -18.89
N CYS A 51 18.18 -1.70 -19.52
CA CYS A 51 18.82 -2.83 -20.18
C CYS A 51 18.51 -2.72 -21.68
N CYS A 52 19.35 -2.01 -22.42
CA CYS A 52 19.96 -2.45 -23.67
C CYS A 52 20.99 -1.42 -24.13
#